data_AF-A0A846PTK5-F1
#
_entry.id   AF-A0A846PTK5-F1
#
_cell.length_a   1.000
_cell.length_b   1.000
_cell.length_c   1.000
_cell.angle_alpha   90.00
_cell.angle_beta   90.00
_cell.angle_gamma   90.00
#
_symmetry.space_group_name_H-M   'P 1'
#
loop_
_entity.id
_entity.type
_entity.pdbx_description
1 polymer ?
#
loop_
_entity_poly.entity_id
_entity_poly.type
_entity_poly.pdbx_seq_one_letter_code
_entity_poly.pdbx_strand_id
1 'polypeptide(L)'
;MRKFLGLFLVTFFLAGISNVSAQVNDVCLVYFTGDACGDECRLTDSFVDGLIGEYSENLVAIKYNIDTSQENKAIFEAYRRAYNLPSGVPLVLFGENDYLLGRSAVYRNAESKIYGFIRTNGTNCPLESGYVPPGEVNSDMLPGDPEFYESGEAPEEGGEGETSSETEGGNKTTETTTPIDLGDIQRIYEEDPILIFIVVAVLILIFLIFLIKRR
;
A
#
# COMPACT_ATOMS: atom_id res chain seq x y z
N MET A 1 33.41 -29.84 39.96
CA MET A 1 33.20 -28.69 39.05
C MET A 1 31.98 -28.88 38.13
N ARG A 2 30.80 -29.28 38.66
CA ARG A 2 29.57 -29.50 37.86
C ARG A 2 28.48 -28.43 38.09
N LYS A 3 28.64 -27.58 39.12
CA LYS A 3 27.64 -26.58 39.53
C LYS A 3 27.79 -25.22 38.81
N PHE A 4 28.94 -24.96 38.17
CA PHE A 4 29.17 -23.73 37.41
C PHE A 4 28.70 -23.79 35.95
N LEU A 5 28.41 -24.98 35.42
CA LEU A 5 27.97 -25.15 34.03
C LEU A 5 26.49 -24.72 33.82
N GLY A 6 25.65 -24.84 34.85
CA GLY A 6 24.24 -24.44 34.77
C GLY A 6 24.02 -22.93 34.74
N LEU A 7 24.90 -22.14 35.36
CA LEU A 7 24.75 -20.68 35.45
C LEU A 7 25.06 -19.96 34.12
N PHE A 8 25.89 -20.57 33.27
CA PHE A 8 26.24 -20.03 31.94
C PHE A 8 25.12 -20.25 30.90
N LEU A 9 24.28 -21.27 31.07
CA LEU A 9 23.16 -21.57 30.16
C LEU A 9 21.95 -20.65 30.37
N VAL A 10 21.71 -20.19 31.61
CA VAL A 10 20.60 -19.27 31.93
C VAL A 10 20.89 -17.86 31.45
N THR A 11 22.15 -17.42 31.48
CA THR A 11 22.55 -16.08 31.01
C THR A 11 22.51 -15.95 29.48
N PHE A 12 22.74 -17.05 28.74
CA PHE A 12 22.61 -17.05 27.28
C PHE A 12 21.15 -16.98 26.80
N PHE A 13 20.19 -17.45 27.61
CA PHE A 13 18.76 -17.41 27.28
C PHE A 13 18.13 -16.02 27.49
N LEU A 14 18.67 -15.20 28.39
CA LEU A 14 18.15 -13.85 28.68
C LEU A 14 18.69 -12.75 27.74
N ALA A 15 19.79 -13.02 27.02
CA ALA A 15 20.38 -12.06 26.09
C ALA A 15 19.79 -12.11 24.66
N GLY A 16 18.84 -13.01 24.39
CA GLY A 16 18.34 -13.30 23.04
C GLY A 16 17.05 -12.58 22.62
N ILE A 17 16.50 -11.68 23.46
CA ILE A 17 15.30 -10.91 23.10
C ILE A 17 15.72 -9.69 22.28
N SER A 18 16.22 -9.92 21.06
CA SER A 18 16.34 -8.84 20.08
C SER A 18 14.93 -8.38 19.73
N ASN A 19 14.65 -7.08 19.89
CA ASN A 19 13.43 -6.48 19.37
C ASN A 19 13.42 -6.68 17.85
N VAL A 20 12.67 -7.69 17.39
CA VAL A 20 12.30 -7.81 15.98
C VAL A 20 11.33 -6.66 15.74
N SER A 21 11.85 -5.54 15.25
CA SER A 21 11.01 -4.54 14.62
C SER A 21 10.40 -5.23 13.41
N ALA A 22 9.07 -5.41 13.42
CA ALA A 22 8.36 -5.86 12.25
C ALA A 22 8.65 -4.84 11.14
N GLN A 23 9.33 -5.29 10.10
CA GLN A 23 9.61 -4.47 8.93
C GLN A 23 8.27 -4.30 8.22
N VAL A 24 7.66 -3.13 8.34
CA VAL A 24 6.40 -2.82 7.67
C VAL A 24 6.74 -2.61 6.20
N ASN A 25 6.14 -3.42 5.34
CA ASN A 25 6.38 -3.38 3.90
C ASN A 25 5.43 -2.35 3.26
N ASP A 26 5.73 -1.08 3.49
CA ASP A 26 4.90 0.00 2.96
C ASP A 26 5.04 0.13 1.45
N VAL A 27 3.92 0.42 0.82
CA VAL A 27 3.80 0.67 -0.61
C VAL A 27 3.60 2.16 -0.79
N CYS A 28 4.26 2.71 -1.78
CA CYS A 28 4.02 4.08 -2.22
C CYS A 28 3.52 4.10 -3.66
N LEU A 29 2.50 4.93 -3.90
CA LEU A 29 2.02 5.23 -5.25
C LEU A 29 1.86 6.73 -5.45
N VAL A 30 2.04 7.15 -6.70
CA VAL A 30 1.67 8.48 -7.17
C VAL A 30 0.54 8.33 -8.17
N TYR A 31 -0.57 9.03 -7.93
CA TYR A 31 -1.76 8.99 -8.74
C TYR A 31 -2.00 10.34 -9.42
N PHE A 32 -2.04 10.35 -10.75
CA PHE A 32 -2.40 11.52 -11.54
C PHE A 32 -3.81 11.35 -12.11
N THR A 33 -4.67 12.35 -11.86
CA THR A 33 -6.06 12.42 -12.32
C THR A 33 -6.37 13.81 -12.87
N GLY A 34 -7.60 14.03 -13.33
CA GLY A 34 -8.08 15.33 -13.81
C GLY A 34 -9.60 15.40 -13.90
N ASP A 35 -10.14 16.60 -13.84
CA ASP A 35 -11.59 16.84 -14.03
C ASP A 35 -11.98 16.75 -15.53
N ALA A 36 -11.04 17.08 -16.43
CA ALA A 36 -11.28 17.15 -17.87
C ALA A 36 -11.41 15.78 -18.56
N CYS A 37 -11.01 14.68 -17.89
CA CYS A 37 -11.18 13.31 -18.39
C CYS A 37 -12.56 12.70 -18.07
N GLY A 38 -13.45 13.46 -17.43
CA GLY A 38 -14.85 13.08 -17.24
C GLY A 38 -15.01 11.77 -16.46
N ASP A 39 -15.89 10.88 -16.95
CA ASP A 39 -16.27 9.65 -16.23
C ASP A 39 -15.12 8.67 -16.02
N GLU A 40 -14.09 8.70 -16.87
CA GLU A 40 -12.96 7.79 -16.71
C GLU A 40 -12.15 8.11 -15.45
N CYS A 41 -11.86 9.39 -15.20
CA CYS A 41 -11.15 9.83 -14.00
C CYS A 41 -12.05 9.79 -12.77
N ARG A 42 -13.26 10.36 -12.83
CA ARG A 42 -14.17 10.40 -11.68
C ARG A 42 -14.44 9.03 -11.05
N LEU A 43 -14.70 8.01 -11.86
CA LEU A 43 -14.91 6.65 -11.35
C LEU A 43 -13.62 6.03 -10.81
N THR A 44 -12.48 6.30 -11.48
CA THR A 44 -11.17 5.84 -11.04
C THR A 44 -10.74 6.50 -9.74
N ASP A 45 -11.07 7.77 -9.51
CA ASP A 45 -10.80 8.48 -8.27
C ASP A 45 -11.48 7.79 -7.11
N SER A 46 -12.80 7.53 -7.20
CA SER A 46 -13.52 6.81 -6.13
C SER A 46 -12.96 5.41 -5.88
N PHE A 47 -12.49 4.72 -6.93
CA PHE A 47 -11.85 3.42 -6.78
C PHE A 47 -10.49 3.53 -6.08
N VAL A 48 -9.64 4.47 -6.49
CA VAL A 48 -8.31 4.69 -5.87
C VAL A 48 -8.46 5.17 -4.43
N ASP A 49 -9.39 6.07 -4.14
CA ASP A 49 -9.67 6.54 -2.77
C ASP A 49 -10.12 5.37 -1.88
N GLY A 50 -10.90 4.42 -2.43
CA GLY A 50 -11.25 3.18 -1.75
C GLY A 50 -10.04 2.32 -1.41
N LEU A 51 -9.09 2.18 -2.34
CA LEU A 51 -7.82 1.48 -2.08
C LEU A 51 -6.97 2.20 -1.03
N ILE A 52 -6.93 3.54 -1.04
CA ILE A 52 -6.22 4.33 -0.02
C ILE A 52 -6.81 4.05 1.37
N GLY A 53 -8.13 4.01 1.49
CA GLY A 53 -8.78 3.66 2.75
C GLY A 53 -8.51 2.22 3.19
N GLU A 54 -8.69 1.25 2.27
CA GLU A 54 -8.52 -0.18 2.55
C GLU A 54 -7.10 -0.56 2.95
N TYR A 55 -6.10 0.07 2.31
CA TYR A 55 -4.68 -0.21 2.54
C TYR A 55 -3.99 0.88 3.38
N SER A 56 -4.74 1.71 4.10
CA SER A 56 -4.21 2.86 4.86
C SER A 56 -3.07 2.52 5.82
N GLU A 57 -3.04 1.31 6.40
CA GLU A 57 -1.94 0.88 7.28
C GLU A 57 -0.60 0.68 6.54
N ASN A 58 -0.60 0.44 5.23
CA ASN A 58 0.60 0.07 4.45
C ASN A 58 0.75 0.85 3.14
N LEU A 59 -0.06 1.89 2.91
CA LEU A 59 -0.07 2.63 1.66
C LEU A 59 0.15 4.11 1.90
N VAL A 60 1.25 4.62 1.35
CA VAL A 60 1.48 6.05 1.14
C VAL A 60 0.99 6.40 -0.26
N ALA A 61 0.10 7.38 -0.37
CA ALA A 61 -0.43 7.83 -1.65
C ALA A 61 -0.23 9.33 -1.85
N ILE A 62 0.25 9.71 -3.03
CA ILE A 62 0.38 11.10 -3.45
C ILE A 62 -0.51 11.29 -4.67
N LYS A 63 -1.57 12.09 -4.55
CA LYS A 63 -2.57 12.29 -5.59
C LYS A 63 -2.52 13.71 -6.13
N TYR A 64 -2.30 13.83 -7.43
CA TYR A 64 -2.28 15.08 -8.16
C TYR A 64 -3.47 15.16 -9.12
N ASN A 65 -4.35 16.13 -8.90
CA ASN A 65 -5.28 16.55 -9.94
C ASN A 65 -4.57 17.56 -10.86
N ILE A 66 -4.40 17.22 -12.14
CA ILE A 66 -3.63 18.04 -13.09
C ILE A 66 -4.43 19.23 -13.64
N ASP A 67 -5.75 19.26 -13.39
CA ASP A 67 -6.63 20.33 -13.85
C ASP A 67 -6.88 21.40 -12.77
N THR A 68 -6.59 21.11 -11.49
CA THR A 68 -6.76 22.08 -10.39
C THR A 68 -5.72 23.19 -10.40
N SER A 69 -4.48 22.92 -10.83
CA SER A 69 -3.43 23.92 -10.90
C SER A 69 -2.48 23.72 -12.08
N GLN A 70 -1.99 24.83 -12.63
CA GLN A 70 -0.97 24.81 -13.68
C GLN A 70 0.36 24.21 -13.19
N GLU A 71 0.60 24.25 -11.87
CA GLU A 71 1.76 23.66 -11.21
C GLU A 71 1.67 22.13 -11.19
N ASN A 72 0.53 21.55 -10.79
CA ASN A 72 0.30 20.10 -10.84
C ASN A 72 0.45 19.55 -12.26
N LYS A 73 -0.03 20.30 -13.26
CA LYS A 73 0.20 19.97 -14.67
C LYS A 73 1.68 19.96 -15.05
N ALA A 74 2.46 20.93 -14.57
CA ALA A 74 3.90 20.98 -14.82
C ALA A 74 4.65 19.82 -14.12
N ILE A 75 4.22 19.45 -12.92
CA ILE A 75 4.75 18.30 -12.17
C ILE A 75 4.46 17.00 -12.91
N PHE A 76 3.24 16.81 -13.41
CA PHE A 76 2.92 15.65 -14.24
C PHE A 76 3.85 15.54 -15.44
N GLU A 77 4.10 16.64 -16.16
CA GLU A 77 5.07 16.67 -17.27
C GLU A 77 6.52 16.41 -16.82
N ALA A 78 6.89 16.74 -15.59
CA ALA A 78 8.19 16.39 -15.02
C ALA A 78 8.31 14.89 -14.73
N TYR A 79 7.31 14.29 -14.08
CA TYR A 79 7.22 12.85 -13.85
C TYR A 79 7.24 12.06 -15.15
N ARG A 80 6.49 12.51 -16.16
CA ARG A 80 6.49 11.89 -17.49
C ARG A 80 7.88 11.82 -18.10
N ARG A 81 8.67 12.89 -17.96
CA ARG A 81 10.06 12.93 -18.45
C ARG A 81 10.99 12.07 -17.60
N ALA A 82 10.86 12.11 -16.28
CA ALA A 82 11.73 11.37 -15.36
C ALA A 82 11.54 9.85 -15.48
N TYR A 83 10.29 9.39 -15.65
CA TYR A 83 9.90 7.98 -15.63
C TYR A 83 9.46 7.46 -17.00
N ASN A 84 9.73 8.21 -18.08
CA ASN A 84 9.33 7.86 -19.46
C ASN A 84 7.84 7.47 -19.59
N LEU A 85 6.95 8.18 -18.88
CA LEU A 85 5.54 7.83 -18.84
C LEU A 85 4.80 8.33 -20.09
N PRO A 86 3.80 7.56 -20.57
CA PRO A 86 2.91 8.02 -21.62
C PRO A 86 2.12 9.27 -21.19
N SER A 87 1.59 9.99 -22.18
CA SER A 87 0.64 11.08 -21.92
C SER A 87 -0.73 10.50 -21.58
N GLY A 88 -1.38 11.03 -20.55
CA GLY A 88 -2.77 10.72 -20.21
C GLY A 88 -2.99 10.43 -18.73
N VAL A 89 -4.23 10.61 -18.31
CA VAL A 89 -4.77 10.29 -16.99
C VAL A 89 -6.09 9.52 -17.17
N PRO A 90 -6.54 8.69 -16.21
CA PRO A 90 -5.91 8.42 -14.90
C PRO A 90 -4.63 7.60 -15.04
N LEU A 91 -3.60 7.91 -14.24
CA LEU A 91 -2.33 7.19 -14.23
C LEU A 91 -1.87 6.92 -12.79
N VAL A 92 -1.58 5.67 -12.47
CA VAL A 92 -0.98 5.27 -11.18
C VAL A 92 0.47 4.83 -11.42
N LEU A 93 1.41 5.34 -10.63
CA LEU A 93 2.83 5.03 -10.69
C LEU A 93 3.30 4.40 -9.38
N PHE A 94 3.87 3.21 -9.44
CA PHE A 94 4.50 2.50 -8.30
C PHE A 94 6.03 2.54 -8.35
N GLY A 95 6.64 2.81 -9.51
CA GLY A 95 8.09 2.85 -9.70
C GLY A 95 8.49 3.05 -11.17
N GLU A 96 9.79 2.96 -11.49
CA GLU A 96 10.36 3.46 -12.76
C GLU A 96 9.71 2.88 -14.01
N ASN A 97 9.37 1.60 -13.93
CA ASN A 97 8.78 0.83 -15.01
C ASN A 97 7.48 0.15 -14.57
N ASP A 98 6.90 0.61 -13.46
CA ASP A 98 5.67 0.04 -12.91
C ASP A 98 4.60 1.13 -12.79
N TYR A 99 3.77 1.22 -13.83
CA TYR A 99 2.65 2.15 -13.89
C TYR A 99 1.43 1.50 -14.54
N LEU A 100 0.26 2.07 -14.25
CA LEU A 100 -1.03 1.72 -14.84
C LEU A 100 -1.63 2.96 -15.48
N LEU A 101 -1.86 2.93 -16.80
CA LEU A 101 -2.52 4.01 -17.53
C LEU A 101 -3.94 3.63 -17.92
N GLY A 102 -4.89 4.51 -17.61
CA GLY A 102 -6.29 4.41 -17.98
C GLY A 102 -7.11 3.57 -17.02
N ARG A 103 -8.41 3.89 -16.92
CA ARG A 103 -9.36 3.27 -15.99
C ARG A 103 -9.28 1.74 -15.98
N SER A 104 -9.33 1.10 -17.15
CA SER A 104 -9.33 -0.37 -17.23
C SER A 104 -8.05 -1.02 -16.70
N ALA A 105 -6.90 -0.35 -16.81
CA ALA A 105 -5.65 -0.88 -16.25
C ALA A 105 -5.64 -0.73 -14.72
N VAL A 106 -6.07 0.42 -14.22
CA VAL A 106 -6.16 0.72 -12.78
C VAL A 106 -7.10 -0.28 -12.08
N TYR A 107 -8.34 -0.42 -12.56
CA TYR A 107 -9.35 -1.32 -11.97
C TYR A 107 -8.92 -2.79 -11.92
N ARG A 108 -8.17 -3.26 -12.92
CA ARG A 108 -7.80 -4.68 -13.02
C ARG A 108 -6.55 -5.03 -12.22
N ASN A 109 -5.69 -4.05 -11.92
CA ASN A 109 -4.33 -4.35 -11.49
C ASN A 109 -3.84 -3.56 -10.27
N ALA A 110 -4.46 -2.44 -9.89
CA ALA A 110 -3.94 -1.60 -8.81
C ALA A 110 -3.90 -2.35 -7.48
N GLU A 111 -5.03 -2.96 -7.09
CA GLU A 111 -5.16 -3.73 -5.85
C GLU A 111 -4.16 -4.90 -5.80
N SER A 112 -4.08 -5.71 -6.85
CA SER A 112 -3.16 -6.86 -6.88
C SER A 112 -1.70 -6.45 -6.86
N LYS A 113 -1.35 -5.28 -7.43
CA LYS A 113 -0.01 -4.70 -7.31
C LYS A 113 0.29 -4.24 -5.90
N ILE A 114 -0.60 -3.48 -5.28
CA ILE A 114 -0.46 -3.03 -3.88
C ILE A 114 -0.25 -4.25 -2.98
N TYR A 115 -1.14 -5.23 -3.05
CA TYR A 115 -1.02 -6.47 -2.29
C TYR A 115 0.29 -7.21 -2.55
N GLY A 116 0.70 -7.31 -3.83
CA GLY A 116 1.96 -7.96 -4.21
C GLY A 116 3.20 -7.27 -3.61
N PHE A 117 3.21 -5.94 -3.57
CA PHE A 117 4.31 -5.18 -2.97
C PHE A 117 4.34 -5.32 -1.45
N ILE A 118 3.19 -5.25 -0.76
CA ILE A 118 3.10 -5.48 0.69
C ILE A 118 3.67 -6.86 1.06
N ARG A 119 3.37 -7.90 0.27
CA ARG A 119 3.81 -9.28 0.54
C ARG A 119 5.28 -9.54 0.22
N THR A 120 5.94 -8.63 -0.48
CA THR A 120 7.35 -8.77 -0.86
C THR A 120 8.24 -7.84 -0.04
N ASN A 121 8.55 -6.64 -0.53
CA ASN A 121 9.47 -5.70 0.10
C ASN A 121 8.96 -4.24 0.08
N GLY A 122 7.66 -4.02 -0.16
CA GLY A 122 7.11 -2.68 -0.35
C GLY A 122 7.63 -1.99 -1.62
N THR A 123 7.47 -0.67 -1.68
CA THR A 123 8.07 0.18 -2.73
C THR A 123 8.61 1.48 -2.13
N ASN A 124 9.64 2.06 -2.76
CA ASN A 124 10.00 3.45 -2.50
C ASN A 124 9.06 4.39 -3.27
N CYS A 125 8.76 5.55 -2.71
CA CYS A 125 8.01 6.59 -3.38
C CYS A 125 8.76 7.12 -4.60
N PRO A 126 8.19 7.01 -5.82
CA PRO A 126 8.76 7.64 -7.00
C PRO A 126 8.45 9.14 -6.92
N LEU A 127 9.44 9.97 -6.57
CA LEU A 127 9.33 11.43 -6.61
C LEU A 127 10.01 11.99 -7.86
N GLU A 128 9.77 13.25 -8.21
CA GLU A 128 10.49 13.90 -9.32
C GLU A 128 12.03 13.87 -9.12
N SER A 129 12.48 13.99 -7.87
CA SER A 129 13.89 13.98 -7.49
C SER A 129 14.52 12.58 -7.38
N GLY A 130 13.73 11.51 -7.52
CA GLY A 130 14.17 10.12 -7.39
C GLY A 130 13.33 9.34 -6.38
N TYR A 131 13.92 8.31 -5.77
CA TYR A 131 13.23 7.40 -4.86
C TYR A 131 13.47 7.75 -3.40
N VAL A 132 12.38 7.82 -2.62
CA VAL A 132 12.42 8.06 -1.18
C VAL A 132 11.67 6.94 -0.44
N PRO A 133 12.17 6.39 0.67
CA PRO A 133 11.42 5.41 1.47
C PRO A 133 10.07 5.98 1.95
N PRO A 134 8.98 5.19 2.00
CA PRO A 134 7.65 5.69 2.35
C PRO A 134 7.60 6.49 3.65
N GLY A 135 8.20 5.99 4.73
CA GLY A 135 8.23 6.67 6.04
C GLY A 135 9.14 7.91 6.13
N GLU A 136 9.81 8.31 5.03
CA GLU A 136 10.56 9.57 4.96
C GLU A 136 9.83 10.64 4.14
N VAL A 137 8.73 10.29 3.45
CA VAL A 137 7.95 11.23 2.66
C VAL A 137 6.98 11.99 3.55
N ASN A 138 6.88 13.30 3.33
CA ASN A 138 5.92 14.18 3.98
C ASN A 138 5.45 15.23 2.96
N SER A 139 4.32 15.88 3.27
CA SER A 139 3.68 16.87 2.40
C SER A 139 4.60 18.04 2.03
N ASP A 140 5.45 18.50 2.94
CA ASP A 140 6.37 19.64 2.71
C ASP A 140 7.44 19.35 1.64
N MET A 141 7.72 18.08 1.36
CA MET A 141 8.66 17.66 0.31
C MET A 141 8.04 17.59 -1.08
N LEU A 142 6.71 17.64 -1.19
CA LEU A 142 6.01 17.42 -2.44
C LEU A 142 5.80 18.76 -3.16
N PRO A 143 6.23 18.89 -4.43
CA PRO A 143 5.96 20.10 -5.20
C PRO A 143 4.46 20.19 -5.53
N GLY A 144 3.99 21.41 -5.79
CA GLY A 144 2.62 21.67 -6.22
C GLY A 144 1.61 21.62 -5.08
N ASP A 145 0.44 21.09 -5.40
CA ASP A 145 -0.70 21.00 -4.49
C ASP A 145 -1.31 19.59 -4.58
N PRO A 146 -0.60 18.54 -4.11
CA PRO A 146 -1.15 17.19 -4.03
C PRO A 146 -2.02 16.98 -2.80
N GLU A 147 -2.95 16.05 -2.91
CA GLU A 147 -3.52 15.34 -1.77
C GLU A 147 -2.50 14.28 -1.32
N PHE A 148 -2.07 14.33 -0.06
CA PHE A 148 -1.10 13.39 0.52
C PHE A 148 -1.76 12.54 1.60
N TYR A 149 -1.51 11.23 1.54
CA TYR A 149 -2.03 10.24 2.48
C TYR A 149 -0.85 9.46 3.06
N GLU A 150 -0.66 9.55 4.38
CA GLU A 150 0.39 8.84 5.11
C GLU A 150 -0.07 7.44 5.53
N SER A 151 0.87 6.50 5.57
CA SER A 151 0.60 5.15 6.08
C SER A 151 0.33 5.19 7.59
N GLY A 152 -0.65 4.43 8.04
CA GLY A 152 -1.03 4.32 9.45
C GLY A 152 -2.04 5.37 9.92
N GLU A 153 -2.37 6.35 9.07
CA GLU A 153 -3.45 7.30 9.31
C GLU A 153 -4.68 6.87 8.51
N ALA A 154 -5.73 6.41 9.20
CA ALA A 154 -7.02 6.21 8.55
C ALA A 154 -7.50 7.57 8.00
N PRO A 155 -8.07 7.61 6.79
CA PRO A 155 -8.63 8.86 6.26
C PRO A 155 -9.60 9.43 7.30
N GLU A 156 -9.41 10.69 7.71
CA GLU A 156 -10.37 11.34 8.58
C GLU A 156 -11.73 11.32 7.85
N GLU A 157 -12.68 10.52 8.35
CA GLU A 157 -14.04 10.49 7.83
C GLU A 157 -14.55 11.94 7.87
N GLY A 158 -14.68 12.54 6.68
CA GLY A 158 -14.86 13.96 6.51
C GLY A 158 -15.90 14.50 7.47
N GLY A 159 -15.47 15.38 8.37
CA GLY A 159 -16.37 16.19 9.17
C GLY A 159 -17.33 16.90 8.25
N GLU A 160 -18.63 16.68 8.47
CA GLU A 160 -19.72 17.29 7.72
C GLU A 160 -19.51 18.80 7.64
N GLY A 161 -19.06 19.28 6.48
CA GLY A 161 -19.02 20.70 6.18
C GLY A 161 -20.44 21.24 6.22
N GLU A 162 -20.71 22.15 7.17
CA GLU A 162 -21.96 22.90 7.26
C GLU A 162 -22.27 23.55 5.91
N THR A 163 -23.20 22.93 5.18
CA THR A 163 -23.73 23.44 3.93
C THR A 163 -24.88 24.38 4.27
N SER A 164 -24.63 25.70 4.16
CA SER A 164 -25.71 26.68 4.07
C SER A 164 -26.41 26.53 2.73
N SER A 165 -27.65 26.04 2.82
CA SER A 165 -28.59 25.76 1.73
C SER A 165 -29.08 27.01 1.01
N GLU A 166 -29.04 27.01 -0.32
CA GLU A 166 -30.04 27.63 -1.20
C GLU A 166 -30.41 26.63 -2.31
N THR A 167 -31.70 26.58 -2.64
CA THR A 167 -32.42 25.44 -3.23
C THR A 167 -32.72 25.64 -4.72
N GLU A 168 -32.90 24.50 -5.43
CA GLU A 168 -33.73 24.23 -6.64
C GLU A 168 -32.89 23.60 -7.76
N GLY A 169 -33.24 22.52 -8.44
CA GLY A 169 -34.37 21.59 -8.42
C GLY A 169 -34.24 20.77 -9.72
N GLY A 170 -34.37 19.43 -9.69
CA GLY A 170 -34.21 18.65 -10.93
C GLY A 170 -34.15 17.13 -10.83
N ASN A 171 -35.33 16.51 -10.81
CA ASN A 171 -35.74 15.21 -11.39
C ASN A 171 -34.74 14.02 -11.40
N LYS A 172 -35.04 12.99 -10.58
CA LYS A 172 -34.28 11.73 -10.46
C LYS A 172 -35.05 10.57 -11.11
N THR A 173 -34.45 9.92 -12.11
CA THR A 173 -34.87 8.61 -12.64
C THR A 173 -34.07 7.53 -11.93
N THR A 174 -34.78 6.61 -11.28
CA THR A 174 -34.22 5.52 -10.48
C THR A 174 -34.06 4.28 -11.36
N GLU A 175 -32.81 3.89 -11.63
CA GLU A 175 -32.50 2.54 -12.12
C GLU A 175 -31.97 1.68 -10.97
N THR A 176 -32.65 0.55 -10.78
CA THR A 176 -32.38 -0.48 -9.78
C THR A 176 -31.22 -1.35 -10.25
N THR A 177 -30.06 -1.23 -9.61
CA THR A 177 -28.94 -2.17 -9.78
C THR A 177 -28.94 -3.16 -8.61
N THR A 178 -29.07 -4.44 -8.94
CA THR A 178 -28.99 -5.56 -8.01
C THR A 178 -27.57 -5.71 -7.44
N PRO A 179 -27.42 -6.00 -6.13
CA PRO A 179 -26.13 -6.19 -5.50
C PRO A 179 -25.46 -7.47 -5.99
N ILE A 180 -24.16 -7.37 -6.32
CA ILE A 180 -23.30 -8.53 -6.60
C ILE A 180 -22.82 -9.06 -5.25
N ASP A 181 -23.16 -10.30 -4.96
CA ASP A 181 -22.79 -11.06 -3.77
C ASP A 181 -21.29 -11.44 -3.85
N LEU A 182 -20.48 -10.80 -3.02
CA LEU A 182 -19.02 -10.95 -2.94
C LEU A 182 -18.59 -12.03 -1.93
N GLY A 183 -19.42 -13.04 -1.67
CA GLY A 183 -19.20 -14.06 -0.63
C GLY A 183 -18.19 -15.17 -0.94
N ASP A 184 -17.70 -15.34 -2.17
CA ASP A 184 -17.08 -16.60 -2.60
C ASP A 184 -15.56 -16.58 -2.89
N ILE A 185 -14.83 -15.47 -2.69
CA ILE A 185 -13.38 -15.40 -3.03
C ILE A 185 -12.46 -15.58 -1.81
N GLN A 186 -13.00 -15.68 -0.60
CA GLN A 186 -12.21 -15.69 0.64
C GLN A 186 -11.64 -17.05 1.08
N ARG A 187 -11.33 -17.96 0.15
CA ARG A 187 -10.95 -19.34 0.52
C ARG A 187 -9.81 -19.95 -0.28
N ILE A 188 -8.71 -19.24 -0.46
CA ILE A 188 -7.46 -19.89 -0.87
C ILE A 188 -6.29 -19.20 -0.15
N TYR A 189 -5.49 -19.99 0.59
CA TYR A 189 -4.30 -19.63 1.37
C TYR A 189 -4.50 -19.19 2.82
N GLU A 190 -5.11 -20.08 3.60
CA GLU A 190 -4.80 -20.19 5.03
C GLU A 190 -3.50 -21.00 5.15
N GLU A 191 -2.40 -20.36 5.54
CA GLU A 191 -1.13 -21.07 5.80
C GLU A 191 -1.35 -22.05 6.95
N ASP A 192 -1.23 -23.34 6.66
CA ASP A 192 -1.54 -24.43 7.58
C ASP A 192 -0.50 -24.45 8.74
N PRO A 193 -0.86 -24.01 9.97
CA PRO A 193 0.10 -23.89 11.08
C PRO A 193 0.76 -25.25 11.41
N ILE A 194 0.12 -26.35 11.02
CA ILE A 194 0.60 -27.72 11.16
C ILE A 194 1.94 -27.92 10.43
N LEU A 195 2.13 -27.31 9.25
CA LEU A 195 3.35 -27.50 8.45
C LEU A 195 4.58 -26.93 9.18
N ILE A 196 4.43 -25.78 9.83
CA ILE A 196 5.50 -25.13 10.61
C ILE A 196 5.91 -26.01 11.79
N PHE A 197 4.94 -26.58 12.53
CA PHE A 197 5.24 -27.46 13.66
C PHE A 197 5.98 -28.73 13.23
N ILE A 198 5.65 -29.30 12.06
CA ILE A 198 6.35 -30.48 11.53
C ILE A 198 7.81 -30.15 11.22
N VAL A 199 8.08 -29.03 10.55
CA VAL A 199 9.45 -28.61 10.20
C VAL A 199 10.29 -28.39 11.46
N VAL A 200 9.74 -27.70 12.46
CA VAL A 200 10.42 -27.46 13.74
C VAL A 200 10.72 -28.77 14.47
N ALA A 201 9.76 -29.70 14.53
CA ALA A 201 9.95 -31.00 15.19
C ALA A 201 11.06 -31.83 14.52
N VAL A 202 11.13 -31.81 13.18
CA VAL A 202 12.18 -32.51 12.42
C VAL A 202 13.56 -31.92 12.71
N LEU A 203 13.69 -30.59 12.75
CA LEU A 203 14.97 -29.93 13.07
C LEU A 203 15.46 -30.26 14.48
N ILE A 204 14.55 -30.30 15.46
CA ILE A 204 14.87 -30.72 16.84
C ILE A 204 15.37 -32.16 16.86
N LEU A 205 14.70 -33.07 16.14
CA LEU A 205 15.08 -34.48 16.10
C LEU A 205 16.47 -34.68 15.47
N ILE A 206 16.76 -33.97 14.38
CA ILE A 206 18.09 -33.97 13.73
C ILE A 206 19.16 -33.49 14.72
N PHE A 207 18.89 -32.41 15.45
CA PHE A 207 19.81 -31.87 16.45
C PHE A 207 20.08 -32.86 17.59
N LEU A 208 19.04 -33.55 18.09
CA LEU A 208 19.19 -34.58 19.12
C LEU A 208 20.01 -35.77 18.63
N ILE A 209 19.81 -36.23 17.40
CA ILE A 209 20.62 -37.30 16.80
C ILE A 209 22.09 -36.87 16.72
N PHE A 210 22.36 -35.62 16.34
CA PHE A 210 23.71 -35.09 16.26
C PHE A 210 24.40 -35.04 17.63
N LEU A 211 23.66 -34.70 18.69
CA LEU A 211 24.15 -34.71 20.07
C LEU A 211 24.45 -36.12 20.58
N ILE A 212 23.64 -37.12 20.22
CA ILE A 212 23.85 -38.51 20.61
C ILE A 212 25.08 -39.09 19.91
N LYS A 213 25.26 -38.81 18.61
CA LYS A 213 26.38 -39.34 17.81
C LYS A 213 27.75 -38.77 18.20
N ARG A 214 27.78 -37.64 18.92
CA ARG A 214 29.02 -36.96 19.34
C ARG A 214 29.53 -37.41 20.72
N ARG A 215 28.80 -38.28 21.42
CA ARG A 215 29.26 -38.98 22.64
C ARG A 215 29.83 -40.35 22.30
#